data_AF-A0A7X8DC96-F1
#
_entry.id   AF-A0A7X8DC96-F1
#
_cell.length_a   1.000
_cell.length_b   1.000
_cell.length_c   1.000
_cell.angle_alpha   90.00
_cell.angle_beta   90.00
_cell.angle_gamma   90.00
#
_symmetry.space_group_name_H-M   'P 1'
#
loop_
_entity.id
_entity.type
_entity.pdbx_description
1 polymer ?
#
loop_
_entity_poly.entity_id
_entity_poly.type
_entity_poly.pdbx_seq_one_letter_code
_entity_poly.pdbx_strand_id
1 'polypeptide(L)'
;MVEVKQNGIRINSTTIANYLGYFEEAFLISKAKRYNVKGRKYIQSPVKYYYTDVGLRNAKLGFRQQEETHIMENVLYCDLIRRGYDVDVGVVEQNIKTDEGKKIRKQLEVDFVVNRGEQRYYIQSALSIVNPEKREQEIASLIRIPDSFGKIVVVRDYIKPWKDNNGILYIGVEQFLLDEHAVML
;
A
#
# COMPACT_ATOMS: atom_id res chain seq x y z
N MET A 1 -5.07 -4.80 6.52
CA MET A 1 -5.14 -5.52 5.23
C MET A 1 -5.89 -6.84 5.38
N VAL A 2 -6.80 -7.17 4.46
CA VAL A 2 -7.39 -8.51 4.29
C VAL A 2 -6.96 -9.07 2.94
N GLU A 3 -6.13 -10.11 2.95
CA GLU A 3 -5.87 -10.94 1.76
C GLU A 3 -6.73 -12.20 1.81
N VAL A 4 -7.58 -12.41 0.79
CA VAL A 4 -8.38 -13.63 0.70
C VAL A 4 -7.58 -14.71 -0.05
N LYS A 5 -7.20 -15.78 0.66
CA LYS A 5 -6.54 -16.97 0.08
C LYS A 5 -7.44 -18.19 0.25
N GLN A 6 -7.50 -19.06 -0.76
CA GLN A 6 -8.22 -20.33 -0.67
C GLN A 6 -7.40 -21.34 0.15
N ASN A 7 -7.84 -21.65 1.37
CA ASN A 7 -7.19 -22.62 2.26
C ASN A 7 -7.73 -24.05 2.05
N GLY A 8 -7.61 -24.61 0.84
CA GLY A 8 -7.95 -26.01 0.55
C GLY A 8 -9.43 -26.39 0.59
N ILE A 9 -10.29 -25.54 1.16
CA ILE A 9 -11.75 -25.68 1.13
C ILE A 9 -12.26 -25.03 -0.16
N ARG A 10 -13.01 -25.81 -0.96
CA ARG A 10 -13.54 -25.37 -2.25
C ARG A 10 -14.73 -24.42 -2.04
N ILE A 11 -14.44 -23.15 -1.84
CA ILE A 11 -15.46 -22.09 -1.70
C ILE A 11 -15.65 -21.40 -3.06
N ASN A 12 -16.89 -21.16 -3.44
CA ASN A 12 -17.23 -20.44 -4.67
C ASN A 12 -16.74 -18.99 -4.59
N SER A 13 -16.09 -18.49 -5.64
CA SER A 13 -15.64 -17.10 -5.76
C SER A 13 -16.80 -16.10 -5.66
N THR A 14 -17.99 -16.48 -6.15
CA THR A 14 -19.21 -15.67 -6.00
C THR A 14 -19.57 -15.47 -4.53
N THR A 15 -19.44 -16.52 -3.70
CA THR A 15 -19.72 -16.42 -2.26
C THR A 15 -18.74 -15.46 -1.61
N ILE A 16 -17.44 -15.58 -1.89
CA ILE A 16 -16.42 -14.65 -1.37
C ILE A 16 -16.74 -13.21 -1.76
N ALA A 17 -17.06 -12.97 -3.03
CA ALA A 17 -17.41 -11.64 -3.53
C ALA A 17 -18.63 -11.05 -2.81
N ASN A 18 -19.68 -11.86 -2.57
CA ASN A 18 -20.88 -11.41 -1.86
C ASN A 18 -20.56 -11.00 -0.42
N TYR A 19 -19.79 -11.80 0.33
CA TYR A 19 -19.42 -11.44 1.70
C TYR A 19 -18.55 -10.18 1.77
N LEU A 20 -17.61 -10.01 0.83
CA LEU A 20 -16.84 -8.77 0.72
C LEU A 20 -17.77 -7.58 0.45
N GLY A 21 -18.73 -7.74 -0.46
CA GLY A 21 -19.76 -6.74 -0.73
C GLY A 21 -20.57 -6.38 0.51
N TYR A 22 -21.03 -7.36 1.29
CA TYR A 22 -21.74 -7.10 2.55
C TYR A 22 -20.88 -6.35 3.57
N PHE A 23 -19.58 -6.64 3.66
CA PHE A 23 -18.68 -5.90 4.54
C PHE A 23 -18.40 -4.47 4.06
N GLU A 24 -18.30 -4.25 2.74
CA GLU A 24 -18.20 -2.91 2.14
C GLU A 24 -19.48 -2.09 2.40
N GLU A 25 -20.66 -2.67 2.15
CA GLU A 25 -21.96 -2.03 2.38
C GLU A 25 -22.21 -1.72 3.87
N ALA A 26 -21.68 -2.55 4.77
CA ALA A 26 -21.71 -2.31 6.21
C ALA A 26 -20.63 -1.33 6.70
N PHE A 27 -19.82 -0.76 5.81
CA PHE A 27 -18.70 0.14 6.12
C PHE A 27 -17.64 -0.46 7.06
N LEU A 28 -17.50 -1.79 7.07
CA LEU A 28 -16.50 -2.50 7.89
C LEU A 28 -15.14 -2.56 7.18
N ILE A 29 -15.16 -2.61 5.85
CA ILE A 29 -13.97 -2.58 5.02
C ILE A 29 -14.16 -1.61 3.85
N SER A 30 -13.05 -1.13 3.32
CA SER A 30 -12.99 -0.34 2.10
C SER A 30 -12.04 -0.99 1.10
N LYS A 31 -12.41 -0.94 -0.17
CA LYS A 31 -11.67 -1.54 -1.28
C LYS A 31 -10.71 -0.56 -1.92
N ALA A 32 -9.45 -0.95 -2.02
CA ALA A 32 -8.46 -0.28 -2.86
C ALA A 32 -8.28 -1.08 -4.15
N LYS A 33 -8.51 -0.44 -5.30
CA LYS A 33 -8.35 -1.10 -6.60
C LYS A 33 -6.86 -1.23 -6.91
N ARG A 34 -6.49 -2.21 -7.73
CA ARG A 34 -5.12 -2.32 -8.21
C ARG A 34 -4.96 -1.53 -9.50
N TYR A 35 -3.92 -0.71 -9.57
CA TYR A 35 -3.62 0.15 -10.69
C TYR A 35 -2.24 -0.21 -11.28
N ASN A 36 -2.21 -0.60 -12.55
CA ASN A 36 -0.96 -0.79 -13.27
C ASN A 36 -0.38 0.60 -13.61
N VAL A 37 0.67 0.99 -12.89
CA VAL A 37 1.24 2.35 -13.00
C VAL A 37 1.76 2.62 -14.41
N LYS A 38 2.46 1.65 -15.01
CA LYS A 38 3.04 1.78 -16.36
C LYS A 38 1.98 1.68 -17.47
N GLY A 39 1.07 0.72 -17.33
CA GLY A 39 0.01 0.44 -18.31
C GLY A 39 -1.20 1.36 -18.19
N ARG A 40 -1.24 2.22 -17.16
CA ARG A 40 -2.31 3.19 -16.87
C ARG A 40 -3.71 2.58 -16.91
N LYS A 41 -3.86 1.41 -16.28
CA LYS A 41 -5.11 0.65 -16.29
C LYS A 41 -5.37 -0.03 -14.96
N TYR A 42 -6.65 -0.14 -14.61
CA TYR A 42 -7.07 -0.93 -13.45
C TYR A 42 -6.95 -2.42 -13.73
N ILE A 43 -6.58 -3.16 -12.69
CA ILE A 43 -6.52 -4.62 -12.67
C ILE A 43 -7.70 -5.09 -11.82
N GLN A 44 -8.54 -5.96 -12.39
CA GLN A 44 -9.79 -6.38 -11.72
C GLN A 44 -9.55 -7.26 -10.49
N SER A 45 -8.47 -8.06 -10.47
CA SER A 45 -8.18 -9.04 -9.42
C SER A 45 -6.68 -9.38 -9.38
N PRO A 46 -6.12 -9.71 -8.20
CA PRO A 46 -6.75 -9.57 -6.88
C PRO A 46 -6.94 -8.09 -6.49
N VAL A 47 -7.70 -7.82 -5.43
CA VAL A 47 -7.90 -6.47 -4.87
C VAL A 47 -7.55 -6.47 -3.39
N LYS A 48 -7.15 -5.32 -2.84
CA LYS A 48 -6.89 -5.19 -1.39
C LYS A 48 -8.09 -4.57 -0.71
N TYR A 49 -8.36 -5.04 0.51
CA TYR A 49 -9.32 -4.44 1.42
C TYR A 49 -8.62 -3.98 2.70
N TYR A 50 -8.99 -2.79 3.15
CA TYR A 50 -8.56 -2.20 4.41
C TYR A 50 -9.75 -2.11 5.35
N TYR A 51 -9.52 -2.36 6.63
CA TYR A 51 -10.54 -2.11 7.64
C TYR A 51 -10.74 -0.60 7.76
N THR A 52 -11.98 -0.16 7.95
CA THR A 52 -12.26 1.26 8.19
C THR A 52 -11.77 1.71 9.57
N ASP A 53 -11.69 0.78 10.52
CA ASP A 53 -11.18 1.00 11.87
C ASP A 53 -10.32 -0.20 12.34
N VAL A 54 -9.06 0.07 12.68
CA VAL A 54 -8.10 -0.95 13.15
C VAL A 54 -8.42 -1.45 14.57
N GLY A 55 -9.08 -0.65 15.39
CA GLY A 55 -9.58 -1.02 16.71
C GLY A 55 -10.70 -2.05 16.62
N LEU A 56 -11.67 -1.88 15.72
CA LEU A 56 -12.74 -2.86 15.47
C LEU A 56 -12.17 -4.20 14.99
N ARG A 57 -11.21 -4.18 14.07
CA ARG A 57 -10.43 -5.37 13.67
C ARG A 57 -9.80 -6.04 14.90
N ASN A 58 -9.07 -5.27 15.71
CA ASN A 58 -8.31 -5.80 16.83
C ASN A 58 -9.23 -6.39 17.91
N ALA A 59 -10.37 -5.76 18.19
CA ALA A 59 -11.39 -6.27 19.10
C ALA A 59 -11.93 -7.63 18.62
N LYS A 60 -12.22 -7.77 17.32
CA LYS A 60 -12.68 -9.04 16.75
C LYS A 60 -11.64 -10.16 16.83
N LEU A 61 -10.35 -9.82 16.73
CA LEU A 61 -9.23 -10.77 16.84
C LEU A 61 -8.77 -10.99 18.29
N GLY A 62 -9.44 -10.39 19.28
CA GLY A 62 -9.06 -10.47 20.69
C GLY A 62 -7.65 -9.94 20.98
N PHE A 63 -7.17 -8.98 20.18
CA PHE A 63 -5.84 -8.35 20.29
C PHE A 63 -4.63 -9.30 20.19
N ARG A 64 -4.82 -10.55 19.75
CA ARG A 64 -3.75 -11.58 19.72
C ARG A 64 -2.84 -11.51 18.48
N GLN A 65 -3.37 -11.04 17.35
CA GLN A 65 -2.66 -11.01 16.07
C GLN A 65 -2.32 -9.56 15.68
N GLN A 66 -1.08 -9.14 15.99
CA GLN A 66 -0.55 -7.82 15.64
C GLN A 66 0.51 -7.97 14.55
N GLU A 67 0.10 -7.70 13.30
CA GLU A 67 1.01 -7.58 12.17
C GLU A 67 1.29 -6.08 11.99
N GLU A 68 2.34 -5.56 12.63
CA GLU A 68 2.62 -4.12 12.69
C GLU A 68 2.65 -3.45 11.31
N THR A 69 3.29 -4.07 10.31
CA THR A 69 3.33 -3.56 8.93
C THR A 69 1.92 -3.33 8.38
N HIS A 70 1.05 -4.33 8.50
CA HIS A 70 -0.30 -4.27 7.96
C HIS A 70 -1.20 -3.32 8.74
N ILE A 71 -0.93 -3.12 10.03
CA ILE A 71 -1.62 -2.14 10.87
C ILE A 71 -1.23 -0.73 10.44
N MET A 72 0.07 -0.44 10.31
CA MET A 72 0.57 0.86 9.87
C MET A 72 0.04 1.22 8.48
N GLU A 73 0.13 0.29 7.53
CA GLU A 73 -0.45 0.46 6.19
C GLU A 73 -1.96 0.77 6.27
N ASN A 74 -2.72 0.03 7.08
CA ASN A 74 -4.16 0.28 7.22
C ASN A 74 -4.47 1.65 7.87
N VAL A 75 -3.67 2.09 8.85
CA VAL A 75 -3.82 3.41 9.47
C VAL A 75 -3.57 4.51 8.43
N LEU A 76 -2.50 4.36 7.64
CA LEU A 76 -2.19 5.30 6.55
C LEU A 76 -3.31 5.34 5.51
N TYR A 77 -3.85 4.18 5.12
CA TYR A 77 -4.99 4.13 4.21
C TYR A 77 -6.21 4.90 4.77
N CYS A 78 -6.60 4.63 6.02
CA CYS A 78 -7.72 5.33 6.65
C CYS A 78 -7.51 6.84 6.70
N ASP A 79 -6.29 7.29 7.03
CA ASP A 79 -5.94 8.70 7.08
C ASP A 79 -5.98 9.36 5.69
N LEU A 80 -5.45 8.71 4.65
CA LEU A 80 -5.52 9.22 3.28
C LEU A 80 -6.97 9.35 2.80
N ILE A 81 -7.82 8.36 3.09
CA ILE A 81 -9.26 8.42 2.78
C ILE A 81 -9.93 9.56 3.57
N ARG A 82 -9.62 9.72 4.87
CA ARG A 82 -10.13 10.81 5.72
C ARG A 82 -9.78 12.19 5.16
N ARG A 83 -8.59 12.35 4.58
CA ARG A 83 -8.14 13.59 3.90
C ARG A 83 -8.78 13.82 2.53
N GLY A 84 -9.61 12.89 2.04
CA GLY A 84 -10.34 13.01 0.78
C GLY A 84 -9.54 12.64 -0.47
N TYR A 85 -8.52 11.79 -0.33
CA TYR A 85 -7.78 11.26 -1.48
C TYR A 85 -8.44 10.01 -2.08
N ASP A 86 -8.28 9.83 -3.38
CA ASP A 86 -8.54 8.56 -4.05
C ASP A 86 -7.31 7.67 -3.93
N VAL A 87 -7.45 6.53 -3.25
CA VAL A 87 -6.32 5.65 -2.90
C VAL A 87 -6.48 4.27 -3.56
N ASP A 88 -5.54 3.97 -4.46
CA ASP A 88 -5.39 2.66 -5.11
C ASP A 88 -4.09 1.98 -4.67
N VAL A 89 -3.93 0.70 -4.98
CA VAL A 89 -2.68 -0.05 -4.80
C VAL A 89 -1.95 -0.10 -6.14
N GLY A 90 -0.68 0.33 -6.17
CA GLY A 90 0.10 0.39 -7.40
C GLY A 90 0.77 -0.93 -7.72
N VAL A 91 0.85 -1.28 -9.00
CA VAL A 91 1.62 -2.43 -9.48
C VAL A 91 2.60 -1.98 -10.56
N VAL A 92 3.87 -2.34 -10.39
CA VAL A 92 4.93 -2.12 -11.36
C VAL A 92 5.61 -3.43 -11.74
N GLU A 93 5.97 -3.58 -13.01
CA GLU A 93 6.70 -4.77 -13.48
C GLU A 93 8.22 -4.52 -13.47
N GLN A 94 8.93 -5.53 -12.97
CA GLN A 94 10.38 -5.69 -13.03
C GLN A 94 10.72 -6.92 -13.89
N ASN A 95 11.53 -6.71 -14.92
CA ASN A 95 12.13 -7.82 -15.66
C ASN A 95 13.39 -8.28 -14.92
N ILE A 96 13.45 -9.56 -14.56
CA ILE A 96 14.60 -10.17 -13.89
C ILE A 96 15.14 -11.26 -14.82
N LYS A 97 16.46 -11.37 -14.92
CA LYS A 97 17.12 -12.54 -15.52
C LYS A 97 17.51 -13.47 -14.39
N THR A 98 17.12 -14.73 -14.48
CA THR A 98 17.60 -15.77 -13.55
C THR A 98 19.02 -16.18 -13.90
N ASP A 99 19.69 -16.89 -12.99
CA ASP A 99 21.04 -17.43 -13.19
C ASP A 99 21.12 -18.38 -14.41
N GLU A 100 20.00 -19.02 -14.74
CA GLU A 100 19.81 -19.87 -15.94
C GLU A 100 19.58 -19.06 -17.23
N GLY A 101 19.67 -17.72 -17.18
CA GLY A 101 19.48 -16.83 -18.33
C GLY A 101 18.01 -16.57 -18.71
N LYS A 102 17.04 -17.14 -17.99
CA LYS A 102 15.61 -16.98 -18.27
C LYS A 102 15.12 -15.60 -17.83
N LYS A 103 14.39 -14.91 -18.70
CA LYS A 103 13.70 -13.65 -18.36
C LYS A 103 12.38 -13.95 -17.66
N ILE A 104 12.23 -13.51 -16.43
CA ILE A 104 10.98 -13.57 -15.66
C ILE A 104 10.45 -12.15 -15.41
N ARG A 105 9.13 -12.01 -15.35
CA ARG A 105 8.47 -10.76 -14.94
C ARG A 105 8.02 -10.90 -13.50
N LYS A 106 8.58 -10.08 -12.62
CA LYS A 106 8.16 -9.95 -11.22
C LYS A 106 7.30 -8.69 -11.09
N GLN A 107 6.16 -8.81 -10.43
CA GLN A 107 5.36 -7.65 -10.03
C GLN A 107 5.86 -7.16 -8.67
N LEU A 108 6.13 -5.86 -8.57
CA LEU A 108 6.33 -5.17 -7.31
C LEU A 108 5.11 -4.32 -7.03
N GLU A 109 4.74 -4.26 -5.77
CA GLU A 109 3.61 -3.47 -5.32
C GLU A 109 4.09 -2.14 -4.75
N VAL A 110 3.29 -1.12 -4.95
CA VAL A 110 3.39 0.17 -4.26
C VAL A 110 2.17 0.23 -3.35
N ASP A 111 2.36 0.45 -2.06
CA ASP A 111 1.24 0.38 -1.09
C ASP A 111 0.09 1.29 -1.52
N PHE A 112 0.41 2.54 -1.90
CA PHE A 112 -0.59 3.53 -2.31
C PHE A 112 -0.20 4.32 -3.56
N VAL A 113 -1.13 4.38 -4.52
CA VAL A 113 -1.23 5.41 -5.55
C VAL A 113 -2.32 6.37 -5.09
N VAL A 114 -1.91 7.55 -4.67
CA VAL A 114 -2.78 8.56 -4.08
C VAL A 114 -3.07 9.62 -5.12
N ASN A 115 -4.34 9.90 -5.40
CA ASN A 115 -4.76 10.91 -6.37
C ASN A 115 -5.67 11.96 -5.72
N ARG A 116 -5.56 13.20 -6.19
CA ARG A 116 -6.52 14.29 -5.93
C ARG A 116 -6.52 15.25 -7.11
N GLY A 117 -7.55 15.17 -7.95
CA GLY A 117 -7.58 15.91 -9.22
C GLY A 117 -6.38 15.54 -10.09
N GLU A 118 -5.56 16.53 -10.47
CA GLU A 118 -4.35 16.33 -11.27
C GLU A 118 -3.12 15.92 -10.46
N GLN A 119 -3.20 15.97 -9.12
CA GLN A 119 -2.10 15.58 -8.25
C GLN A 119 -2.06 14.07 -8.07
N ARG A 120 -0.85 13.51 -8.12
CA ARG A 120 -0.57 12.10 -7.82
C ARG A 120 0.67 11.97 -6.95
N TYR A 121 0.60 11.03 -6.02
CA TYR A 121 1.72 10.63 -5.16
C TYR A 121 1.77 9.11 -5.04
N TYR A 122 2.98 8.59 -4.82
CA TYR A 122 3.21 7.18 -4.56
C TYR A 122 3.77 7.03 -3.15
N ILE A 123 3.10 6.23 -2.31
CA ILE A 123 3.48 6.08 -0.91
C ILE A 123 3.79 4.61 -0.63
N GLN A 124 4.91 4.37 0.05
CA GLN A 124 5.31 3.08 0.58
C GLN A 124 5.45 3.18 2.11
N SER A 125 4.93 2.19 2.82
CA SER A 125 5.09 2.06 4.27
C SER A 125 6.28 1.13 4.56
N ALA A 126 7.14 1.50 5.52
CA ALA A 126 8.29 0.67 5.91
C ALA A 126 8.57 0.74 7.42
N LEU A 127 8.68 -0.39 8.10
CA LEU A 127 8.95 -0.38 9.56
C LEU A 127 10.34 0.18 9.90
N SER A 128 11.32 0.00 9.01
CA SER A 128 12.68 0.51 9.22
C SER A 128 13.42 0.63 7.90
N ILE A 129 14.22 1.68 7.76
CA ILE A 129 15.07 1.97 6.59
C ILE A 129 16.55 2.03 6.95
N VAL A 130 16.96 1.50 8.12
CA VAL A 130 18.33 1.64 8.63
C VAL A 130 19.34 0.87 7.77
N ASN A 131 18.99 -0.33 7.32
CA ASN A 131 19.84 -1.14 6.45
C ASN A 131 19.69 -0.68 4.98
N PRO A 132 20.78 -0.30 4.28
CA PRO A 132 20.75 0.09 2.87
C PRO A 132 20.13 -0.97 1.94
N GLU A 133 20.47 -2.25 2.10
CA GLU A 133 19.94 -3.32 1.26
C GLU A 133 18.42 -3.48 1.45
N LYS A 134 17.98 -3.42 2.71
CA LYS A 134 16.54 -3.46 3.03
C LYS A 134 15.84 -2.24 2.45
N ARG A 135 16.43 -1.05 2.61
CA ARG A 135 15.88 0.19 2.03
C ARG A 135 15.72 0.08 0.52
N GLU A 136 16.73 -0.40 -0.19
CA GLU A 136 16.68 -0.62 -1.63
C GLU A 136 15.55 -1.57 -2.05
N GLN A 137 15.30 -2.62 -1.26
CA GLN A 137 14.18 -3.53 -1.49
C GLN A 137 12.82 -2.85 -1.29
N GLU A 138 12.66 -2.09 -0.21
CA GLU A 138 11.41 -1.37 0.11
C GLU A 138 11.07 -0.33 -0.97
N ILE A 139 12.07 0.41 -1.47
CA ILE A 139 11.85 1.46 -2.49
C ILE A 139 11.93 0.95 -3.93
N ALA A 140 12.18 -0.34 -4.15
CA ALA A 140 12.37 -0.92 -5.48
C ALA A 140 11.16 -0.70 -6.41
N SER A 141 9.95 -0.67 -5.85
CA SER A 141 8.72 -0.38 -6.59
C SER A 141 8.68 1.09 -7.03
N LEU A 142 8.97 2.02 -6.11
CA LEU A 142 8.96 3.46 -6.33
C LEU A 142 9.98 3.92 -7.39
N ILE A 143 11.22 3.43 -7.33
CA ILE A 143 12.28 3.77 -8.29
C ILE A 143 11.90 3.35 -9.73
N ARG A 144 11.07 2.32 -9.88
CA ARG A 144 10.66 1.79 -11.19
C ARG A 144 9.52 2.53 -11.84
N ILE A 145 8.96 3.52 -11.16
CA ILE A 145 7.91 4.39 -11.70
C ILE A 145 8.60 5.48 -12.53
N PRO A 146 8.37 5.54 -13.85
CA PRO A 146 9.14 6.37 -14.75
C PRO A 146 8.68 7.84 -14.81
N ASP A 147 7.70 8.25 -13.98
CA ASP A 147 7.18 9.61 -13.96
C ASP A 147 7.80 10.46 -12.83
N SER A 148 7.50 11.76 -12.87
CA SER A 148 8.01 12.77 -11.94
C SER A 148 7.08 13.07 -10.76
N PHE A 149 6.01 12.29 -10.57
CA PHE A 149 5.12 12.50 -9.42
C PHE A 149 5.85 12.18 -8.10
N GLY A 150 5.38 12.82 -7.03
CA GLY A 150 5.98 12.73 -5.70
C GLY A 150 5.98 11.30 -5.17
N LYS A 151 7.07 10.92 -4.49
CA LYS A 151 7.28 9.59 -3.92
C LYS A 151 7.62 9.75 -2.44
N ILE A 152 6.92 9.04 -1.58
CA ILE A 152 7.03 9.15 -0.12
C ILE A 152 7.21 7.77 0.48
N VAL A 153 8.14 7.64 1.42
CA VAL A 153 8.29 6.49 2.29
C VAL A 153 7.93 6.92 3.70
N VAL A 154 6.85 6.36 4.24
CA VAL A 154 6.45 6.60 5.63
C VAL A 154 7.05 5.52 6.51
N VAL A 155 7.87 5.92 7.47
CA VAL A 155 8.56 5.00 8.38
C VAL A 155 7.93 4.97 9.76
N ARG A 156 8.06 3.85 10.47
CA ARG A 156 7.52 3.73 11.83
C ARG A 156 8.16 4.71 12.82
N ASP A 157 9.47 4.88 12.75
CA ASP A 157 10.21 5.64 13.75
C ASP A 157 10.11 7.16 13.50
N TYR A 158 10.25 7.96 14.55
CA TYR A 158 10.37 9.40 14.43
C TYR A 158 11.72 9.77 13.80
N ILE A 159 11.71 10.49 12.68
CA ILE A 159 12.92 10.90 11.97
C ILE A 159 12.85 12.38 11.59
N LYS A 160 14.00 13.02 11.38
CA LYS A 160 13.99 14.32 10.69
C LYS A 160 13.67 14.05 9.21
N PRO A 161 12.61 14.62 8.62
CA PRO A 161 12.27 14.34 7.22
C PRO A 161 13.41 14.71 6.28
N TRP A 162 13.65 13.88 5.27
CA TRP A 162 14.76 14.05 4.32
C TRP A 162 14.42 13.45 2.96
N LYS A 163 15.11 13.89 1.90
CA LYS A 163 14.96 13.34 0.53
C LYS A 163 16.24 12.62 0.12
N ASP A 164 16.11 11.46 -0.53
CA ASP A 164 17.25 10.75 -1.11
C ASP A 164 17.63 11.28 -2.51
N ASN A 165 18.65 10.68 -3.12
CA ASN A 165 19.12 11.02 -4.46
C ASN A 165 18.09 10.73 -5.57
N ASN A 166 17.05 9.92 -5.29
CA ASN A 166 15.94 9.67 -6.21
C ASN A 166 14.79 10.67 -6.00
N GLY A 167 14.92 11.62 -5.07
CA GLY A 167 13.88 12.58 -4.71
C GLY A 167 12.76 12.00 -3.84
N ILE A 168 12.95 10.80 -3.27
CA ILE A 168 11.95 10.16 -2.40
C ILE A 168 12.00 10.82 -1.02
N LEU A 169 10.86 11.30 -0.55
CA LEU A 169 10.71 11.87 0.80
C LEU A 169 10.55 10.77 1.84
N TYR A 170 11.35 10.80 2.90
CA TYR A 170 11.21 9.93 4.06
C TYR A 170 10.68 10.75 5.24
N ILE A 171 9.63 10.25 5.89
CA ILE A 171 8.97 10.91 7.01
C ILE A 171 8.47 9.88 8.03
N GLY A 172 8.53 10.20 9.32
CA GLY A 172 7.99 9.33 10.37
C GLY A 172 6.46 9.31 10.35
N VAL A 173 5.86 8.19 10.73
CA VAL A 173 4.41 7.98 10.67
C VAL A 173 3.65 9.00 11.53
N GLU A 174 4.15 9.31 12.72
CA GLU A 174 3.53 10.33 13.59
C GLU A 174 3.54 11.70 12.94
N GLN A 175 4.66 12.10 12.33
CA GLN A 175 4.78 13.37 11.63
C GLN A 175 3.86 13.43 10.41
N PHE A 176 3.80 12.34 9.64
CA PHE A 176 2.92 12.23 8.49
C PHE A 176 1.45 12.38 8.89
N LEU A 177 1.02 11.71 9.96
CA LEU A 177 -0.36 11.71 10.43
C LEU A 177 -0.77 13.05 11.09
N LEU A 178 0.16 13.75 11.73
CA LEU A 178 -0.11 15.02 12.41
C LEU A 178 -0.08 16.25 11.50
N ASP A 179 0.56 16.16 10.33
CA ASP A 179 0.58 17.24 9.33
C ASP A 179 -0.45 16.97 8.23
N GLU A 180 -1.54 17.75 8.21
CA GLU A 180 -2.59 17.67 7.17
C GLU A 180 -2.05 17.89 5.75
N HIS A 181 -0.90 18.57 5.61
CA HIS A 181 -0.26 18.86 4.33
C HIS A 181 0.89 17.89 3.98
N ALA A 182 1.12 16.83 4.77
CA ALA A 182 2.26 15.91 4.61
C ALA A 182 2.40 15.30 3.20
N VAL A 183 1.30 15.12 2.48
CA VAL A 183 1.29 14.59 1.10
C VAL A 183 1.70 15.64 0.07
N MET A 184 1.51 16.93 0.36
CA MET A 184 1.78 18.06 -0.55
C MET A 184 3.18 18.69 -0.38
N LEU A 185 4.08 18.05 0.37
CA LEU A 185 5.45 18.51 0.67
C LEU A 185 6.48 18.30 -0.46
#